data_AF-A0A327TJ02-F1
#
_entry.id   AF-A0A327TJ02-F1
#
_cell.length_a   1.000
_cell.length_b   1.000
_cell.length_c   1.000
_cell.angle_alpha   90.00
_cell.angle_beta   90.00
_cell.angle_gamma   90.00
#
_symmetry.space_group_name_H-M   'P 1'
#
loop_
_entity.id
_entity.type
_entity.pdbx_description
1 polymer ?
#
loop_
_entity_poly.entity_id
_entity_poly.type
_entity_poly.pdbx_seq_one_letter_code
_entity_poly.pdbx_strand_id
1 'polypeptide(L)'
;MFRRWWFLKVAAAVPASPAAPPTRREERARRALLLGEWEALRERLRETAAERVTAAGAVFRTAELELGGEESAARLAYQWALEAYEAAGRLLDRAGDADTDLPDLAAAIVLAEQAVERLGAAHLLHAGKRPAPLQVRCYWNPLHGPAETPPAPGRGGKARRRPHLSPREAAAERRPACRSCRAAILAGQTPDVLPALLPAKAAPGRRGPVLVPYFAVPRQWSPWSTTACGAYDRGAPALVLRGGHRRPGPR
;
A
#
# COMPACT_ATOMS: atom_id res chain seq x y z
N MET A 1 6.68 -8.92 16.94
CA MET A 1 7.79 -7.94 16.92
C MET A 1 8.58 -8.16 15.65
N PHE A 2 8.52 -7.26 14.67
CA PHE A 2 9.25 -7.43 13.40
C PHE A 2 10.13 -6.23 13.11
N ARG A 3 11.35 -6.57 12.69
CA ARG A 3 12.53 -5.70 12.60
C ARG A 3 12.39 -4.70 11.46
N ARG A 4 12.93 -3.51 11.71
CA ARG A 4 12.90 -2.29 10.88
C ARG A 4 13.39 -2.59 9.47
N TRP A 5 12.57 -2.26 8.46
CA TRP A 5 12.99 -2.17 7.07
C TRP A 5 13.76 -0.86 6.93
N TRP A 6 15.02 -0.96 6.51
CA TRP A 6 15.91 0.17 6.28
C TRP A 6 16.36 0.12 4.84
N PHE A 7 15.71 0.82 3.90
CA PHE A 7 16.35 1.22 2.64
C PHE A 7 15.71 2.49 2.06
N LEU A 8 16.56 3.26 1.36
CA LEU A 8 16.33 4.54 0.65
C LEU A 8 16.31 5.81 1.52
N LYS A 9 17.45 6.14 2.13
CA LYS A 9 17.84 7.56 2.28
C LYS A 9 18.27 8.09 0.90
N VAL A 10 17.32 8.62 0.13
CA VAL A 10 17.69 9.62 -0.89
C VAL A 10 17.94 10.92 -0.12
N ALA A 11 19.16 11.10 0.34
CA ALA A 11 19.62 12.40 0.81
C ALA A 11 19.62 13.35 -0.38
N ALA A 12 18.74 14.34 -0.35
CA ALA A 12 18.88 15.51 -1.21
C ALA A 12 20.12 16.27 -0.71
N ALA A 13 21.28 15.99 -1.30
CA ALA A 13 22.47 16.80 -1.10
C ALA A 13 22.21 18.19 -1.67
N VAL A 14 22.46 19.22 -0.85
CA VAL A 14 22.56 20.62 -1.28
C VAL A 14 23.62 20.69 -2.39
N PRO A 15 23.35 21.33 -3.55
CA PRO A 15 24.29 21.26 -4.66
C PRO A 15 25.53 22.11 -4.36
N ALA A 16 26.67 21.42 -4.22
CA ALA A 16 27.99 22.01 -4.38
C ALA A 16 28.35 21.98 -5.87
N SER A 17 28.36 23.16 -6.51
CA SER A 17 28.77 23.42 -7.91
C SER A 17 27.98 22.66 -9.00
N PRO A 18 27.75 23.23 -10.20
CA PRO A 18 27.12 22.46 -11.27
C PRO A 18 28.14 21.44 -11.78
N ALA A 19 28.06 20.22 -11.25
CA ALA A 19 28.75 19.07 -11.83
C ALA A 19 28.43 19.00 -13.32
N ALA A 20 29.44 18.67 -14.14
CA ALA A 20 29.23 18.44 -15.56
C ALA A 20 28.05 17.48 -15.77
N PRO A 21 27.20 17.70 -16.79
CA PRO A 21 26.07 16.82 -17.05
C PRO A 21 26.57 15.38 -17.22
N PRO A 22 25.86 14.39 -16.64
CA PRO A 22 26.30 13.01 -16.68
C PRO A 22 26.47 12.56 -18.13
N THR A 23 27.53 11.79 -18.38
CA THR A 23 27.75 11.17 -19.66
C THR A 23 26.65 10.14 -19.95
N ARG A 24 26.39 9.86 -21.23
CA ARG A 24 25.44 8.80 -21.64
C ARG A 24 25.75 7.44 -21.00
N ARG A 25 27.03 7.16 -20.74
CA ARG A 25 27.47 5.92 -20.08
C ARG A 25 27.05 5.89 -18.61
N GLU A 26 27.23 7.00 -17.89
CA GLU A 26 26.81 7.14 -16.49
C GLU A 26 25.28 7.11 -16.36
N GLU A 27 24.55 7.76 -17.27
CA GLU A 27 23.09 7.69 -17.31
C GLU A 27 22.59 6.25 -17.52
N ARG A 28 23.23 5.51 -18.43
CA ARG A 28 22.91 4.09 -18.69
C ARG A 28 23.23 3.23 -17.46
N ALA A 29 24.38 3.42 -16.83
CA ALA A 29 24.76 2.68 -15.63
C ALA A 29 23.80 2.96 -14.46
N ARG A 30 23.43 4.23 -14.24
CA ARG A 30 22.45 4.63 -13.23
C ARG A 30 21.07 4.02 -13.49
N ARG A 31 20.64 3.99 -14.75
CA ARG A 31 19.38 3.34 -15.15
C ARG A 31 19.42 1.84 -14.91
N ALA A 32 20.52 1.17 -15.25
CA ALA A 32 20.68 -0.26 -15.02
C ALA A 32 20.65 -0.59 -13.53
N LEU A 33 21.32 0.22 -12.68
CA LEU A 33 21.29 0.05 -11.23
C LEU A 33 19.86 0.20 -10.67
N LEU A 34 19.14 1.26 -11.06
CA LEU A 34 17.76 1.50 -10.62
C LEU A 34 16.83 0.34 -10.99
N LEU A 35 16.93 -0.17 -12.23
CA LEU A 35 16.13 -1.31 -12.67
C LEU A 35 16.50 -2.59 -11.92
N GLY A 36 17.78 -2.81 -11.63
CA GLY A 36 18.24 -3.94 -10.81
C GLY A 36 17.73 -3.88 -9.37
N GLU A 37 17.76 -2.70 -8.74
CA GLU A 37 17.20 -2.48 -7.39
C GLU A 37 15.69 -2.71 -7.36
N TRP A 38 14.98 -2.20 -8.38
CA TRP A 38 13.55 -2.41 -8.54
C TRP A 38 13.20 -3.89 -8.73
N GLU A 39 13.92 -4.62 -9.60
CA GLU A 39 13.67 -6.05 -9.82
C GLU A 39 13.92 -6.86 -8.54
N ALA A 40 15.00 -6.54 -7.81
CA ALA A 40 15.29 -7.20 -6.54
C ALA A 40 14.20 -6.93 -5.48
N LEU A 41 13.63 -5.72 -5.44
CA LEU A 41 12.47 -5.41 -4.59
C LEU A 41 11.22 -6.14 -5.05
N ARG A 42 10.99 -6.22 -6.36
CA ARG A 42 9.85 -6.90 -6.97
C ARG A 42 9.86 -8.38 -6.63
N GLU A 43 10.99 -9.08 -6.78
CA GLU A 43 11.06 -10.50 -6.45
C GLU A 43 10.81 -10.76 -4.96
N ARG A 44 11.42 -9.96 -4.07
CA ARG A 44 11.16 -10.08 -2.63
C ARG A 44 9.68 -9.85 -2.27
N LEU A 45 9.05 -8.87 -2.89
CA LEU A 45 7.61 -8.62 -2.68
C LEU A 45 6.75 -9.71 -3.28
N ARG A 46 7.16 -10.32 -4.39
CA ARG A 46 6.47 -11.46 -4.99
C ARG A 46 6.48 -12.68 -4.08
N GLU A 47 7.64 -13.00 -3.51
CA GLU A 47 7.78 -14.06 -2.51
C GLU A 47 6.90 -13.78 -1.28
N THR A 48 6.94 -12.54 -0.77
CA THR A 48 6.12 -12.11 0.36
C THR A 48 4.62 -12.20 0.04
N ALA A 49 4.21 -11.79 -1.16
CA ALA A 49 2.83 -11.89 -1.61
C ALA A 49 2.38 -13.35 -1.69
N ALA A 50 3.20 -14.24 -2.24
CA ALA A 50 2.93 -15.66 -2.30
C ALA A 50 2.74 -16.27 -0.90
N GLU A 51 3.63 -15.94 0.05
CA GLU A 51 3.52 -16.37 1.44
C GLU A 51 2.20 -15.90 2.07
N ARG A 52 1.86 -14.61 1.91
CA ARG A 52 0.68 -14.00 2.53
C ARG A 52 -0.64 -14.53 1.95
N VAL A 53 -0.72 -14.69 0.63
CA VAL A 53 -1.89 -15.27 -0.04
C VAL A 53 -2.05 -16.73 0.38
N THR A 54 -0.97 -17.51 0.44
CA THR A 54 -1.01 -18.91 0.89
C THR A 54 -1.48 -19.02 2.34
N ALA A 55 -0.96 -18.16 3.22
CA ALA A 55 -1.38 -18.10 4.62
C ALA A 55 -2.86 -17.73 4.76
N ALA A 56 -3.34 -16.75 4.00
CA ALA A 56 -4.76 -16.40 3.97
C ALA A 56 -5.61 -17.60 3.52
N GLY A 57 -5.22 -18.29 2.45
CA GLY A 57 -5.90 -19.49 1.97
C GLY A 57 -5.97 -20.61 3.02
N ALA A 58 -4.92 -20.78 3.82
CA ALA A 58 -4.94 -21.72 4.95
C ALA A 58 -5.98 -21.34 6.01
N VAL A 59 -6.12 -20.05 6.34
CA VAL A 59 -7.15 -19.56 7.26
C VAL A 59 -8.56 -19.76 6.69
N PHE A 60 -8.79 -19.49 5.40
CA PHE A 60 -10.10 -19.70 4.77
C PHE A 60 -10.54 -21.17 4.82
N ARG A 61 -9.62 -22.11 4.61
CA ARG A 61 -9.93 -23.55 4.69
C ARG A 61 -10.30 -24.01 6.10
N THR A 62 -9.75 -23.40 7.15
CA THR A 62 -10.00 -23.81 8.53
C THR A 62 -11.16 -23.06 9.19
N ALA A 63 -11.48 -21.87 8.69
CA ALA A 63 -12.46 -20.96 9.27
C ALA A 63 -13.64 -20.71 8.30
N GLU A 64 -14.03 -21.72 7.54
CA GLU A 64 -15.24 -21.66 6.71
C GLU A 64 -16.49 -21.42 7.56
N LEU A 65 -17.42 -20.61 7.05
CA LEU A 65 -18.65 -20.25 7.76
C LEU A 65 -19.85 -20.78 6.99
N GLU A 66 -20.67 -21.58 7.68
CA GLU A 66 -22.01 -21.93 7.21
C GLU A 66 -22.97 -20.79 7.53
N LEU A 67 -23.36 -20.05 6.50
CA LEU A 67 -24.28 -18.92 6.63
C LEU A 67 -25.62 -19.29 6.00
N GLY A 68 -26.71 -18.91 6.69
CA GLY A 68 -28.06 -19.04 6.15
C GLY A 68 -28.26 -18.24 4.85
N GLY A 69 -29.39 -18.51 4.17
CA GLY A 69 -29.73 -17.89 2.88
C GLY A 69 -30.09 -16.40 2.97
N GLU A 70 -30.43 -15.89 4.15
CA GLU A 70 -30.83 -14.49 4.34
C GLU A 70 -29.63 -13.53 4.33
N GLU A 71 -29.85 -12.32 3.82
CA GLU A 71 -28.85 -11.27 3.83
C GLU A 71 -28.60 -10.78 5.27
N SER A 72 -27.33 -10.82 5.69
CA SER A 72 -26.91 -10.39 7.02
C SER A 72 -25.57 -9.68 6.97
N ALA A 73 -25.26 -8.91 8.02
CA ALA A 73 -23.95 -8.24 8.12
C ALA A 73 -22.78 -9.25 8.11
N ALA A 74 -22.98 -10.45 8.67
CA ALA A 74 -22.01 -11.55 8.61
C ALA A 74 -21.80 -12.03 7.17
N ARG A 75 -22.88 -12.21 6.41
CA ARG A 75 -22.84 -12.61 4.99
C ARG A 75 -22.13 -11.58 4.12
N LEU A 76 -22.43 -10.30 4.29
CA LEU A 76 -21.74 -9.22 3.56
C LEU A 76 -20.24 -9.17 3.89
N ALA A 77 -19.87 -9.35 5.16
CA ALA A 77 -18.46 -9.38 5.57
C ALA A 77 -17.73 -10.61 5.02
N TYR A 78 -18.37 -11.78 5.03
CA TYR A 78 -17.82 -13.03 4.50
C TYR A 78 -17.64 -12.98 2.98
N GLN A 79 -18.64 -12.48 2.25
CA GLN A 79 -18.55 -12.29 0.80
C GLN A 79 -17.39 -11.34 0.44
N TRP A 80 -17.28 -10.20 1.12
CA TRP A 80 -16.18 -9.28 0.88
C TRP A 80 -14.82 -9.95 1.14
N ALA A 81 -14.72 -10.77 2.19
CA ALA A 81 -13.52 -11.51 2.51
C ALA A 81 -13.12 -12.47 1.37
N LEU A 82 -14.07 -13.23 0.82
CA LEU A 82 -13.84 -14.11 -0.33
C LEU A 82 -13.41 -13.32 -1.58
N GLU A 83 -14.10 -12.23 -1.90
CA GLU A 83 -13.76 -11.37 -3.05
C GLU A 83 -12.36 -10.78 -2.92
N ALA A 84 -11.97 -10.34 -1.72
CA ALA A 84 -10.64 -9.81 -1.44
C ALA A 84 -9.55 -10.89 -1.54
N TYR A 85 -9.82 -12.10 -1.05
CA TYR A 85 -8.90 -13.23 -1.19
C TYR A 85 -8.72 -13.64 -2.66
N GLU A 86 -9.81 -13.74 -3.42
CA GLU A 86 -9.76 -14.03 -4.86
C GLU A 86 -9.01 -12.93 -5.62
N ALA A 87 -9.29 -11.66 -5.32
CA ALA A 87 -8.57 -10.53 -5.90
C ALA A 87 -7.06 -10.59 -5.60
N ALA A 88 -6.68 -10.94 -4.38
CA ALA A 88 -5.27 -11.11 -4.01
C ALA A 88 -4.60 -12.23 -4.83
N GLY A 89 -5.28 -13.37 -5.01
CA GLY A 89 -4.83 -14.46 -5.88
C GLY A 89 -4.63 -14.02 -7.33
N ARG A 90 -5.60 -13.32 -7.91
CA ARG A 90 -5.50 -12.81 -9.29
C ARG A 90 -4.34 -11.82 -9.50
N LEU A 91 -3.99 -11.02 -8.49
CA LEU A 91 -2.82 -10.15 -8.56
C LEU A 91 -1.53 -10.96 -8.47
N LEU A 92 -1.48 -11.99 -7.61
CA LEU A 92 -0.33 -12.88 -7.48
C LEU A 92 -0.09 -13.72 -8.74
N ASP A 93 -1.14 -14.19 -9.42
CA ASP A 93 -1.02 -14.94 -10.68
C ASP A 93 -0.31 -14.13 -11.77
N ARG A 94 -0.45 -12.79 -11.71
CA ARG A 94 0.20 -11.83 -12.62
C ARG A 94 1.55 -11.35 -12.09
N ALA A 95 2.04 -11.84 -10.96
CA ALA A 95 3.24 -11.31 -10.32
C ALA A 95 4.48 -11.38 -11.22
N GLY A 96 4.54 -12.38 -12.12
CA GLY A 96 5.61 -12.56 -13.10
C GLY A 96 5.52 -11.62 -14.31
N ASP A 97 4.36 -11.01 -14.58
CA ASP A 97 4.16 -10.18 -15.78
C ASP A 97 5.07 -8.94 -15.77
N ALA A 98 5.64 -8.61 -16.92
CA ALA A 98 6.62 -7.51 -17.05
C ALA A 98 6.03 -6.11 -16.69
N ASP A 99 4.71 -5.96 -16.70
CA ASP A 99 4.02 -4.72 -16.33
C ASP A 99 3.62 -4.65 -14.85
N THR A 100 3.80 -5.73 -14.09
CA THR A 100 3.51 -5.80 -12.66
C THR A 100 4.56 -5.05 -11.85
N ASP A 101 4.12 -4.07 -11.08
CA ASP A 101 4.96 -3.19 -10.29
C ASP A 101 4.78 -3.43 -8.78
N LEU A 102 5.62 -2.79 -7.97
CA LEU A 102 5.61 -2.95 -6.52
C LEU A 102 4.24 -2.63 -5.88
N PRO A 103 3.46 -1.62 -6.35
CA PRO A 103 2.12 -1.38 -5.81
C PRO A 103 1.11 -2.49 -6.12
N ASP A 104 1.26 -3.22 -7.23
CA ASP A 104 0.39 -4.35 -7.55
C ASP A 104 0.63 -5.52 -6.58
N LEU A 105 1.90 -5.83 -6.32
CA LEU A 105 2.29 -6.85 -5.34
C LEU A 105 1.91 -6.43 -3.91
N ALA A 106 2.07 -5.15 -3.58
CA ALA A 106 1.64 -4.62 -2.30
C ALA A 106 0.11 -4.72 -2.14
N ALA A 107 -0.66 -4.46 -3.20
CA ALA A 107 -2.10 -4.64 -3.18
C ALA A 107 -2.51 -6.10 -2.98
N ALA A 108 -1.78 -7.07 -3.56
CA ALA A 108 -2.02 -8.49 -3.30
C ALA A 108 -1.86 -8.83 -1.81
N ILE A 109 -0.78 -8.36 -1.16
CA ILE A 109 -0.55 -8.55 0.28
C ILE A 109 -1.65 -7.90 1.11
N VAL A 110 -1.97 -6.62 0.81
CA VAL A 110 -2.99 -5.87 1.56
C VAL A 110 -4.35 -6.54 1.47
N LEU A 111 -4.77 -6.96 0.27
CA LEU A 111 -6.06 -7.62 0.07
C LEU A 111 -6.11 -8.99 0.77
N ALA A 112 -5.03 -9.77 0.75
CA ALA A 112 -4.97 -11.04 1.48
C ALA A 112 -5.12 -10.83 3.00
N GLU A 113 -4.42 -9.84 3.56
CA GLU A 113 -4.51 -9.54 4.99
C GLU A 113 -5.90 -8.98 5.37
N GLN A 114 -6.46 -8.10 4.55
CA GLN A 114 -7.82 -7.59 4.77
C GLN A 114 -8.89 -8.67 4.62
N ALA A 115 -8.69 -9.66 3.73
CA ALA A 115 -9.58 -10.80 3.61
C ALA A 115 -9.65 -11.58 4.93
N VAL A 116 -8.50 -11.84 5.57
CA VAL A 116 -8.45 -12.51 6.88
C VAL A 116 -9.09 -11.66 7.99
N GLU A 117 -8.80 -10.35 8.04
CA GLU A 117 -9.44 -9.45 9.00
C GLU A 117 -10.97 -9.45 8.87
N ARG A 118 -11.46 -9.47 7.63
CA ARG A 118 -12.89 -9.46 7.31
C ARG A 118 -13.58 -10.78 7.56
N LEU A 119 -12.88 -11.90 7.32
CA LEU A 119 -13.34 -13.21 7.73
C LEU A 119 -13.51 -13.27 9.25
N GLY A 120 -12.53 -12.79 10.02
CA GLY A 120 -12.66 -12.68 11.48
C GLY A 120 -13.83 -11.80 11.92
N ALA A 121 -14.08 -10.69 11.22
CA ALA A 121 -15.25 -9.85 11.48
C ALA A 121 -16.57 -10.57 11.16
N ALA A 122 -16.63 -11.36 10.09
CA ALA A 122 -17.79 -12.17 9.73
C ALA A 122 -18.12 -13.21 10.81
N HIS A 123 -17.10 -13.90 11.34
CA HIS A 123 -17.23 -14.84 12.46
C HIS A 123 -17.83 -14.16 13.71
N LEU A 124 -17.30 -12.99 14.08
CA LEU A 124 -17.83 -12.24 15.23
C LEU A 124 -19.29 -11.84 15.02
N LEU A 125 -19.62 -11.31 13.83
CA LEU A 125 -20.99 -10.91 13.50
C LEU A 125 -21.95 -12.10 13.50
N HIS A 126 -21.52 -13.25 12.96
CA HIS A 126 -22.30 -14.48 12.97
C HIS A 126 -22.60 -14.96 14.39
N ALA A 127 -21.63 -14.81 15.30
CA ALA A 127 -21.79 -15.10 16.73
C ALA A 127 -22.55 -14.00 17.52
N GLY A 128 -23.16 -13.01 16.85
CA GLY A 128 -23.85 -11.89 17.48
C GLY A 128 -22.93 -10.90 18.22
N LYS A 129 -21.62 -10.96 17.99
CA LYS A 129 -20.61 -10.09 18.61
C LYS A 129 -20.26 -8.93 17.68
N ARG A 130 -19.91 -7.79 18.28
CA ARG A 130 -19.47 -6.61 17.54
C ARG A 130 -17.97 -6.72 17.19
N PRO A 131 -17.58 -6.67 15.91
CA PRO A 131 -16.17 -6.65 15.54
C PRO A 131 -15.52 -5.30 15.89
N ALA A 132 -14.21 -5.34 16.16
CA ALA A 132 -13.41 -4.13 16.25
C ALA A 132 -13.40 -3.39 14.90
N PRO A 133 -13.22 -2.06 14.89
CA PRO A 133 -12.98 -1.34 13.65
C PRO A 133 -11.77 -1.93 12.89
N LEU A 134 -11.86 -1.98 11.56
CA LEU A 134 -10.73 -2.39 10.75
C LEU A 134 -9.52 -1.48 10.98
N GLN A 135 -8.34 -2.07 10.89
CA GLN A 135 -7.10 -1.31 11.08
C GLN A 135 -6.88 -0.36 9.90
N VAL A 136 -6.63 0.90 10.23
CA VAL A 136 -6.19 1.88 9.24
C VAL A 136 -4.69 1.61 8.99
N ARG A 137 -4.31 1.34 7.75
CA ARG A 137 -2.89 1.11 7.38
C ARG A 137 -2.11 2.41 7.27
N CYS A 138 -0.78 2.31 7.22
CA CYS A 138 0.08 3.44 6.91
C CYS A 138 -0.12 3.91 5.46
N TYR A 139 -0.35 5.21 5.26
CA TYR A 139 -0.53 5.80 3.93
C TYR A 139 0.76 5.74 3.11
N TRP A 140 1.92 5.93 3.74
CA TRP A 140 3.22 6.04 3.05
C TRP A 140 3.69 4.70 2.51
N ASN A 141 3.44 3.62 3.24
CA ASN A 141 3.71 2.26 2.81
C ASN A 141 2.65 1.32 3.43
N PRO A 142 1.67 0.85 2.64
CA PRO A 142 0.60 -0.03 3.14
C PRO A 142 1.06 -1.39 3.68
N LEU A 143 2.33 -1.76 3.45
CA LEU A 143 2.98 -2.97 3.99
C LEU A 143 3.54 -2.77 5.39
N HIS A 144 3.54 -1.55 5.91
CA HIS A 144 3.86 -1.31 7.31
C HIS A 144 2.70 -1.71 8.22
N GLY A 145 2.98 -1.70 9.53
CA GLY A 145 1.96 -1.87 10.56
C GLY A 145 0.87 -0.79 10.56
N PRO A 146 -0.13 -0.93 11.44
CA PRO A 146 -1.26 -0.01 11.52
C PRO A 146 -0.80 1.43 11.74
N ALA A 147 -1.55 2.36 11.18
CA ALA A 147 -1.40 3.77 11.47
C ALA A 147 -1.69 4.02 12.95
N GLU A 148 -0.91 4.92 13.55
CA GLU A 148 -1.23 5.38 14.89
C GLU A 148 -2.52 6.20 14.81
N THR A 149 -3.53 5.74 15.54
CA THR A 149 -4.75 6.52 15.74
C THR A 149 -4.37 7.72 16.60
N PRO A 150 -4.54 8.97 16.12
CA PRO A 150 -4.41 10.11 17.01
C PRO A 150 -5.44 9.95 18.15
N PRO A 151 -5.09 10.34 19.38
CA PRO A 151 -6.03 10.24 20.50
C PRO A 151 -7.33 10.94 20.12
N ALA A 152 -8.47 10.25 20.31
CA ALA A 152 -9.76 10.81 19.97
C ALA A 152 -9.92 12.17 20.66
N PRO A 153 -10.43 13.22 19.98
CA PRO A 153 -10.69 14.48 20.63
C PRO A 153 -11.63 14.20 21.81
N GLY A 154 -11.15 14.53 23.02
CA GLY A 154 -11.88 14.26 24.24
C GLY A 154 -13.31 14.80 24.14
N ARG A 155 -14.29 13.97 24.48
CA ARG A 155 -15.70 14.38 24.61
C ARG A 155 -15.84 15.29 25.85
N GLY A 156 -15.30 16.49 25.76
CA GLY A 156 -15.33 17.49 26.81
C GLY A 156 -15.52 18.86 26.19
N GLY A 157 -16.70 19.46 26.39
CA GLY A 157 -17.17 20.70 25.76
C GLY A 157 -16.44 21.98 26.19
N LYS A 158 -15.11 21.99 26.27
CA LYS A 158 -14.34 23.22 26.50
C LYS A 158 -13.45 23.54 25.31
N ALA A 159 -13.91 24.54 24.56
CA ALA A 159 -13.15 25.47 23.73
C ALA A 159 -12.22 24.86 22.66
N ARG A 160 -12.78 24.79 21.45
CA ARG A 160 -12.29 25.26 20.12
C ARG A 160 -10.96 26.07 20.00
N ARG A 161 -9.93 25.86 20.82
CA ARG A 161 -8.56 26.22 20.46
C ARG A 161 -8.05 25.14 19.52
N ARG A 162 -8.02 25.42 18.21
CA ARG A 162 -7.18 24.66 17.30
C ARG A 162 -5.78 24.68 17.90
N PRO A 163 -5.18 23.52 18.23
CA PRO A 163 -3.79 23.52 18.66
C PRO A 163 -2.97 24.21 17.57
N HIS A 164 -2.06 25.10 17.96
CA HIS A 164 -1.04 25.60 17.04
C HIS A 164 -0.11 24.43 16.74
N LEU A 165 -0.47 23.62 15.75
CA LEU A 165 0.38 22.56 15.24
C LEU A 165 1.56 23.22 14.52
N SER A 166 2.77 22.77 14.84
CA SER A 166 3.93 23.06 14.02
C SER A 166 3.71 22.52 12.59
N PRO A 167 4.41 23.06 11.57
CA PRO A 167 4.32 22.53 10.21
C PRO A 167 4.60 21.02 10.13
N ARG A 168 5.46 20.50 11.01
CA ARG A 168 5.81 19.06 11.05
C ARG A 168 4.70 18.22 11.67
N GLU A 169 4.06 18.70 12.74
CA GLU A 169 2.89 18.01 13.32
C GLU A 169 1.71 18.02 12.33
N ALA A 170 1.45 19.16 11.68
CA ALA A 170 0.45 19.25 10.63
C ALA A 170 0.73 18.29 9.46
N ALA A 171 1.99 18.13 9.07
CA ALA A 171 2.39 17.14 8.05
C ALA A 171 2.19 15.70 8.53
N ALA A 172 2.54 15.40 9.79
CA ALA A 172 2.40 14.08 10.39
C ALA A 172 0.94 13.67 10.63
N GLU A 173 0.02 14.63 10.76
CA GLU A 173 -1.42 14.40 10.94
C GLU A 173 -2.20 14.42 9.61
N ARG A 174 -1.61 14.93 8.53
CA ARG A 174 -2.29 15.04 7.22
C ARG A 174 -2.72 13.68 6.66
N ARG A 175 -1.98 12.61 6.94
CA ARG A 175 -2.24 11.26 6.46
C ARG A 175 -2.01 10.24 7.58
N PRO A 176 -2.79 9.15 7.65
CA PRO A 176 -2.52 8.06 8.59
C PRO A 176 -1.11 7.51 8.39
N ALA A 177 -0.31 7.42 9.45
CA ALA A 177 1.06 6.94 9.38
C ALA A 177 1.33 5.96 10.53
N CYS A 178 2.07 4.89 10.25
CA CYS A 178 2.59 4.04 11.31
C CYS A 178 3.58 4.82 12.19
N ARG A 179 3.89 4.28 13.38
CA ARG A 179 4.79 4.91 14.36
C ARG A 179 6.13 5.37 13.76
N SER A 180 6.75 4.56 12.91
CA SER A 180 8.05 4.89 12.30
C SER A 180 7.92 6.02 11.28
N CYS A 181 6.93 5.98 10.40
CA CYS A 181 6.69 7.04 9.42
C CYS A 181 6.30 8.36 10.09
N ARG A 182 5.47 8.31 11.15
CA ARG A 182 5.13 9.48 11.94
C ARG A 182 6.37 10.09 12.59
N ALA A 183 7.21 9.28 13.22
CA ALA A 183 8.46 9.74 13.84
C ALA A 183 9.41 10.38 12.82
N ALA A 184 9.54 9.80 11.61
CA ALA A 184 10.35 10.38 10.54
C ALA A 184 9.86 11.78 10.14
N ILE A 185 8.55 11.95 9.95
CA ILE A 185 7.97 13.26 9.57
C ILE A 185 8.19 14.30 10.67
N LEU A 186 7.99 13.93 11.94
CA LEU A 186 8.25 14.82 13.08
C LEU A 186 9.73 15.22 13.19
N ALA A 187 10.64 14.33 12.79
CA ALA A 187 12.07 14.60 12.69
C ALA A 187 12.46 15.42 11.43
N GLY A 188 11.52 15.75 10.54
CA GLY A 188 11.80 16.42 9.27
C GLY A 188 12.49 15.52 8.23
N GLN A 189 12.36 14.20 8.39
CA GLN A 189 12.91 13.19 7.49
C GLN A 189 11.82 12.68 6.54
N THR A 190 12.23 12.19 5.37
CA THR A 190 11.32 11.48 4.46
C THR A 190 10.90 10.15 5.10
N PRO A 191 9.60 9.86 5.21
CA PRO A 191 9.13 8.56 5.69
C PRO A 191 9.56 7.45 4.71
N ASP A 192 9.52 6.20 5.17
CA ASP A 192 9.72 5.04 4.29
C ASP A 192 8.46 4.86 3.43
N VAL A 193 8.59 5.16 2.13
CA VAL A 193 7.49 5.22 1.16
C VAL A 193 7.60 4.05 0.20
N LEU A 194 6.47 3.36 -0.05
CA LEU A 194 6.40 2.35 -1.10
C LEU A 194 6.72 2.97 -2.47
N PRO A 195 7.79 2.53 -3.16
CA PRO A 195 8.12 3.05 -4.46
C PRO A 195 7.24 2.41 -5.54
N ALA A 196 7.13 3.10 -6.68
CA ALA A 196 6.53 2.61 -7.90
C ALA A 196 7.40 3.02 -9.09
N LEU A 197 7.47 2.15 -10.09
CA LEU A 197 8.19 2.43 -11.31
C LEU A 197 7.31 3.25 -12.25
N LEU A 198 7.61 4.54 -12.38
CA LEU A 198 6.96 5.39 -13.37
C LEU A 198 7.61 5.16 -14.75
N PRO A 199 6.86 4.70 -15.76
CA PRO A 199 7.41 4.51 -17.09
C PRO A 199 7.88 5.84 -17.69
N ALA A 200 8.89 5.79 -18.57
CA ALA A 200 9.42 7.01 -19.21
C ALA A 200 8.33 7.83 -19.93
N LYS A 201 7.36 7.16 -20.57
CA LYS A 201 6.23 7.79 -21.27
C LYS A 201 5.30 8.58 -20.34
N ALA A 202 5.29 8.25 -19.05
CA ALA A 202 4.44 8.87 -18.04
C ALA A 202 5.10 10.06 -17.33
N ALA A 203 6.37 10.36 -17.63
CA ALA A 203 7.16 11.39 -16.97
C ALA A 203 7.61 12.47 -17.97
N PRO A 204 6.83 13.56 -18.16
CA PRO A 204 7.21 14.67 -19.03
C PRO A 204 8.60 15.21 -18.66
N GLY A 205 9.49 15.30 -19.65
CA GLY A 205 10.86 15.82 -19.47
C GLY A 205 11.89 14.82 -18.89
N ARG A 206 11.55 13.54 -18.71
CA ARG A 206 12.50 12.50 -18.25
C ARG A 206 12.88 11.55 -19.38
N ARG A 207 14.16 11.18 -19.46
CA ARG A 207 14.73 10.25 -20.47
C ARG A 207 14.80 8.79 -20.00
N GLY A 208 13.89 8.35 -19.14
CA GLY A 208 13.92 6.98 -18.61
C GLY A 208 12.92 6.71 -17.49
N PRO A 209 12.79 5.44 -17.09
CA PRO A 209 11.97 5.06 -15.94
C PRO A 209 12.59 5.62 -14.66
N VAL A 210 11.73 5.94 -13.69
CA VAL A 210 12.14 6.52 -12.41
C VAL A 210 11.29 5.92 -11.29
N LEU A 211 11.92 5.66 -10.15
CA LEU A 211 11.19 5.31 -8.93
C LEU A 211 10.62 6.58 -8.30
N VAL A 212 9.32 6.57 -8.11
CA VAL A 212 8.59 7.65 -7.44
C VAL A 212 7.78 7.06 -6.28
N PRO A 213 7.36 7.87 -5.30
CA PRO A 213 6.31 7.47 -4.37
C PRO A 213 5.10 6.89 -5.11
N TYR A 214 4.55 5.76 -4.65
CA TYR A 214 3.40 5.14 -5.34
C TYR A 214 2.21 6.09 -5.51
N PHE A 215 1.96 6.96 -4.53
CA PHE A 215 0.88 7.95 -4.57
C PHE A 215 1.16 9.14 -5.51
N ALA A 216 2.37 9.26 -6.05
CA ALA A 216 2.73 10.26 -7.06
C ALA A 216 2.52 9.75 -8.50
N VAL A 217 2.27 8.45 -8.68
CA VAL A 217 1.95 7.88 -9.99
C VAL A 217 0.54 8.32 -10.39
N PRO A 218 0.32 8.83 -11.62
CA PRO A 218 -1.01 9.17 -12.07
C PRO A 218 -1.93 7.94 -12.10
N ARG A 219 -3.21 8.13 -11.74
CA ARG A 219 -4.18 7.03 -11.59
C ARG A 219 -4.30 6.15 -12.85
N GLN A 220 -4.15 6.72 -14.05
CA GLN A 220 -4.22 5.94 -15.30
C GLN A 220 -3.06 4.94 -15.46
N TRP A 221 -1.96 5.12 -14.73
CA TRP A 221 -0.79 4.23 -14.72
C TRP A 221 -0.75 3.33 -13.48
N SER A 222 -1.38 3.74 -12.39
CA SER A 222 -1.53 2.89 -11.21
C SER A 222 -2.80 3.27 -10.45
N PRO A 223 -3.84 2.42 -10.45
CA PRO A 223 -5.03 2.67 -9.64
C PRO A 223 -4.73 2.66 -8.13
N TRP A 224 -3.62 2.03 -7.74
CA TRP A 224 -3.16 1.91 -6.35
C TRP A 224 -2.70 3.23 -5.73
N SER A 225 -2.27 4.17 -6.57
CA SER A 225 -1.85 5.53 -6.15
C SER A 225 -2.88 6.26 -5.31
N THR A 226 -4.18 6.03 -5.60
CA THR A 226 -5.30 6.69 -4.93
C THR A 226 -5.95 5.86 -3.83
N THR A 227 -5.72 4.55 -3.82
CA THR A 227 -6.40 3.61 -2.89
C THR A 227 -5.49 3.10 -1.77
N ALA A 228 -4.23 3.56 -1.73
CA ALA A 228 -3.19 3.02 -0.85
C ALA A 228 -3.07 1.50 -1.00
N CYS A 229 -2.93 1.05 -2.26
CA CYS A 229 -2.87 -0.37 -2.61
C CYS A 229 -4.11 -1.15 -2.12
N GLY A 230 -5.29 -0.55 -2.25
CA GLY A 230 -6.57 -1.13 -1.82
C GLY A 230 -6.92 -0.91 -0.34
N ALA A 231 -5.97 -0.49 0.50
CA ALA A 231 -6.18 -0.36 1.94
C ALA A 231 -7.33 0.58 2.33
N TYR A 232 -7.60 1.61 1.52
CA TYR A 232 -8.60 2.64 1.83
C TYR A 232 -9.83 2.63 0.93
N ASP A 233 -9.94 1.65 0.03
CA ASP A 233 -11.07 1.55 -0.90
C ASP A 233 -11.81 0.22 -0.73
N ARG A 234 -13.07 0.30 -0.28
CA ARG A 234 -13.92 -0.89 -0.12
C ARG A 234 -14.25 -1.57 -1.45
N GLY A 235 -14.13 -0.85 -2.57
CA GLY A 235 -14.31 -1.36 -3.92
C GLY A 235 -13.06 -1.99 -4.54
N ALA A 236 -11.94 -2.03 -3.82
CA ALA A 236 -10.68 -2.56 -4.33
C ALA A 236 -10.76 -4.02 -4.82
N PRO A 237 -11.41 -4.97 -4.11
CA PRO A 237 -11.59 -6.33 -4.62
C PRO A 237 -12.31 -6.32 -5.98
N ALA A 238 -13.45 -5.64 -6.05
CA ALA A 238 -14.26 -5.58 -7.27
C ALA A 238 -13.53 -4.90 -8.44
N LEU A 239 -12.68 -3.90 -8.17
CA LEU A 239 -11.79 -3.31 -9.18
C LEU A 239 -10.83 -4.35 -9.76
N VAL A 240 -10.26 -5.23 -8.92
CA VAL A 240 -9.38 -6.31 -9.38
C VAL A 240 -10.15 -7.36 -10.16
N LEU A 241 -11.27 -7.83 -9.62
CA LEU A 241 -12.09 -8.89 -10.21
C LEU A 241 -12.63 -8.50 -11.60
N ARG A 242 -12.88 -7.22 -11.84
CA ARG A 242 -13.26 -6.68 -13.16
C ARG A 242 -12.07 -6.39 -14.10
N GLY A 243 -10.84 -6.59 -13.63
CA GLY A 243 -9.63 -6.29 -14.41
C GLY A 243 -9.28 -4.80 -14.48
N GLY A 244 -9.95 -3.92 -13.72
CA GLY A 244 -9.71 -2.48 -13.70
C GLY A 244 -8.39 -2.05 -13.05
N HIS A 245 -7.65 -3.01 -12.46
CA HIS A 245 -6.28 -2.80 -11.98
C HIS A 245 -5.24 -2.73 -13.12
N ARG A 246 -5.58 -3.27 -14.29
CA ARG A 246 -4.65 -3.41 -15.41
C ARG A 246 -4.29 -2.06 -15.99
N ARG A 247 -3.00 -1.87 -16.26
CA ARG A 247 -2.49 -0.72 -17.00
C ARG A 247 -2.97 -0.81 -18.45
N PRO A 248 -3.36 0.29 -19.11
CA PRO A 248 -3.55 0.28 -20.55
C PRO A 248 -2.24 -0.17 -21.19
N GLY A 249 -2.28 -1.29 -21.91
CA GLY A 249 -1.14 -1.76 -22.68
C GLY A 249 -0.70 -0.69 -23.70
N PRO A 250 0.55 -0.76 -24.20
CA PRO A 250 0.96 0.11 -25.30
C PRO A 250 0.01 -0.12 -26.48
N ARG A 251 -0.79 0.89 -26.79
CA ARG A 251 -1.33 1.06 -28.14
C ARG A 251 -0.23 1.60 -29.04
#